data_AF-A0A085V6R0-F1
#
_entry.id   AF-A0A085V6R0-F1
#
_cell.length_a   1.000
_cell.length_b   1.000
_cell.length_c   1.000
_cell.angle_alpha   90.00
_cell.angle_beta   90.00
_cell.angle_gamma   90.00
#
_symmetry.space_group_name_H-M   'P 1'
#
loop_
_entity.id
_entity.type
_entity.pdbx_description
1 polymer ?
#
loop_
_entity_poly.entity_id
_entity_poly.type
_entity_poly.pdbx_seq_one_letter_code
_entity_poly.pdbx_strand_id
1 'polypeptide(L)' 'MNEHSNSLLSQILAEQMKQTEILQQMAQQQSQMVQILNGEELQDGEEIVEREQPQATYLDGSPCL' A
#
# COMPACT_ATOMS: atom_id res chain seq x y z
N MET A 1 -45.16 -15.39 -3.98
CA MET A 1 -44.66 -14.01 -3.83
C MET A 1 -43.53 -14.00 -2.78
N ASN A 2 -42.40 -14.64 -3.07
CA ASN A 2 -41.28 -14.83 -2.14
C ASN A 2 -39.95 -15.03 -2.91
N GLU A 3 -40.00 -15.76 -4.04
CA GLU A 3 -38.82 -16.08 -4.85
C GLU A 3 -38.16 -14.85 -5.50
N HIS A 4 -38.95 -13.90 -6.01
CA HIS A 4 -38.42 -12.66 -6.57
C HIS A 4 -37.71 -11.80 -5.51
N SER A 5 -38.28 -11.72 -4.30
CA SER A 5 -37.68 -11.00 -3.18
C SER A 5 -36.38 -11.66 -2.71
N ASN A 6 -36.34 -12.99 -2.67
CA ASN A 6 -35.12 -13.74 -2.32
C ASN A 6 -34.04 -13.61 -3.39
N SER A 7 -34.42 -13.60 -4.67
CA SER A 7 -33.49 -13.37 -5.78
C SER A 7 -32.87 -11.97 -5.71
N LEU A 8 -33.69 -10.94 -5.47
CA LEU A 8 -33.21 -9.57 -5.30
C LEU A 8 -32.29 -9.44 -4.09
N LEU A 9 -32.65 -10.04 -2.94
CA LEU A 9 -31.82 -10.01 -1.75
C LEU A 9 -30.47 -10.68 -1.97
N SER A 10 -30.45 -11.79 -2.71
CA SER A 10 -29.22 -12.50 -3.08
C SER A 10 -28.32 -11.66 -3.99
N GLN A 11 -28.90 -10.93 -4.93
CA GLN A 11 -28.15 -9.99 -5.79
C GLN A 11 -27.57 -8.83 -4.99
N ILE A 12 -28.35 -8.25 -4.07
CA ILE A 12 -27.88 -7.19 -3.18
C ILE A 12 -26.72 -7.69 -2.32
N LEU A 13 -26.83 -8.89 -1.75
CA LEU A 13 -25.76 -9.48 -0.94
C LEU A 13 -24.48 -9.70 -1.77
N ALA A 14 -24.60 -10.21 -2.98
CA ALA A 14 -23.46 -10.40 -3.88
C ALA A 14 -22.75 -9.07 -4.19
N GLU A 15 -23.51 -8.01 -4.46
CA GLU A 15 -22.92 -6.69 -4.72
C GLU A 15 -22.31 -6.09 -3.45
N GLN A 16 -22.91 -6.30 -2.27
CA GLN A 16 -22.35 -5.87 -0.98
C GLN A 16 -21.02 -6.56 -0.67
N MET A 17 -20.89 -7.86 -0.96
CA MET A 17 -19.63 -8.59 -0.80
C MET A 17 -18.55 -8.01 -1.70
N LYS A 18 -18.87 -7.78 -2.98
CA LYS A 18 -17.95 -7.17 -3.94
C LYS A 18 -17.53 -5.75 -3.53
N GLN A 19 -18.46 -4.93 -3.06
CA GLN A 19 -18.15 -3.59 -2.54
C GLN A 19 -17.22 -3.65 -1.32
N THR A 20 -17.42 -4.63 -0.43
CA THR A 20 -16.58 -4.84 0.75
C THR A 20 -15.16 -5.24 0.36
N GLU A 21 -15.01 -6.12 -0.62
CA GLU A 21 -13.70 -6.52 -1.14
C GLU A 21 -12.94 -5.33 -1.75
N ILE A 22 -13.64 -4.50 -2.53
CA ILE A 22 -13.06 -3.27 -3.09
C ILE A 22 -12.61 -2.32 -1.98
N LEU A 23 -13.43 -2.12 -0.94
CA LEU A 23 -13.06 -1.30 0.23
C LEU A 23 -11.83 -1.84 0.95
N GLN A 24 -11.71 -3.16 1.10
CA GLN A 24 -10.53 -3.79 1.69
C GLN A 24 -9.27 -3.52 0.85
N GLN A 25 -9.36 -3.65 -0.48
CA GLN A 25 -8.25 -3.35 -1.38
C GLN A 25 -7.84 -1.87 -1.32
N MET A 26 -8.81 -0.94 -1.28
CA MET A 26 -8.53 0.49 -1.13
C MET A 26 -7.84 0.80 0.20
N ALA A 27 -8.28 0.19 1.30
CA ALA A 27 -7.66 0.38 2.61
C ALA A 27 -6.20 -0.13 2.62
N GLN A 28 -5.94 -1.29 2.00
CA GLN A 28 -4.58 -1.82 1.86
C GLN A 28 -3.68 -0.89 1.04
N GLN A 29 -4.17 -0.42 -0.12
CA GLN A 29 -3.44 0.52 -0.97
C GLN A 29 -3.18 1.85 -0.26
N GLN A 30 -4.17 2.37 0.48
CA GLN A 30 -4.01 3.59 1.26
C GLN A 30 -2.96 3.41 2.37
N SER A 31 -2.95 2.26 3.05
CA SER A 31 -1.94 1.95 4.06
C SER A 31 -0.54 1.90 3.46
N GLN A 32 -0.37 1.22 2.32
CA GLN A 32 0.91 1.18 1.60
C GLN A 32 1.37 2.57 1.16
N MET A 33 0.46 3.39 0.62
CA MET A 33 0.76 4.76 0.23
C MET A 33 1.24 5.59 1.43
N VAL A 34 0.58 5.49 2.58
CA VAL A 34 0.98 6.20 3.80
C VAL A 34 2.38 5.78 4.26
N GLN A 35 2.69 4.48 4.25
CA GLN A 35 4.01 3.97 4.61
C GLN A 35 5.10 4.56 3.69
N ILE A 36 4.87 4.54 2.36
CA ILE A 36 5.78 5.14 1.37
C ILE A 36 5.97 6.65 1.63
N LEU A 37 4.89 7.39 1.87
CA LEU A 37 4.94 8.84 2.11
C LEU A 37 5.66 9.19 3.43
N ASN A 38 5.56 8.33 4.43
CA ASN A 38 6.25 8.50 5.72
C ASN A 38 7.74 8.11 5.65
N GLY A 39 8.23 7.63 4.50
CA GLY A 39 9.59 7.12 4.38
C GLY A 39 9.83 5.85 5.20
N GLU A 40 8.76 5.16 5.61
CA GLU A 40 8.85 3.80 6.14
C GLU A 40 9.16 2.92 4.93
N GLU A 41 10.44 2.63 4.71
CA GLU A 41 10.86 1.59 3.77
C GLU A 41 10.12 0.31 4.19
N LEU A 42 9.27 -0.18 3.30
CA LEU A 42 8.57 -1.45 3.42
C LEU A 42 9.64 -2.54 3.59
N GLN A 43 9.98 -2.87 4.83
CA GLN A 43 10.88 -3.97 5.17
C GLN A 43 10.12 -5.29 5.01
N ASP A 44 9.69 -5.58 3.78
CA ASP A 44 9.32 -6.92 3.37
C ASP A 44 10.42 -7.42 2.46
N GLY A 45 11.37 -8.15 3.06
CA GLY A 45 12.35 -8.96 2.32
C GLY A 45 13.72 -8.31 2.16
N GLU A 46 14.62 -8.78 3.03
CA GLU A 46 16.05 -8.95 2.78
C GLU A 46 16.94 -7.72 2.50
N GLU A 47 18.02 -7.72 3.29
CA GLU A 47 19.25 -6.97 3.13
C GLU A 47 19.19 -5.48 3.51
N ILE A 48 19.74 -5.23 4.69
CA ILE A 48 20.36 -3.99 5.09
C ILE A 48 21.47 -3.71 4.07
N VAL A 49 21.12 -3.23 2.88
CA VAL A 49 22.08 -2.53 2.04
C VAL A 49 22.14 -1.15 2.67
N GLU A 50 23.14 -0.96 3.53
CA GLU A 50 23.59 0.37 3.92
C GLU A 50 23.61 1.21 2.65
N ARG A 51 22.61 2.10 2.48
CA ARG A 51 22.69 3.11 1.43
C ARG A 51 24.00 3.81 1.71
N GLU A 52 24.99 3.62 0.84
CA GLU A 52 26.17 4.46 0.78
C GLU A 52 25.65 5.89 0.59
N GLN A 53 25.43 6.60 1.70
CA GLN A 53 25.10 8.01 1.68
C GLN A 53 26.26 8.67 0.92
N PRO A 54 25.99 9.47 -0.12
CA PRO A 54 27.07 10.12 -0.85
C PRO A 54 27.89 10.93 0.14
N GLN A 55 29.15 10.53 0.35
CA GLN A 55 30.06 11.23 1.24
C GLN A 55 30.14 12.68 0.77
N ALA A 56 29.91 13.63 1.67
CA ALA A 56 30.00 15.03 1.32
C ALA A 56 31.40 15.31 0.79
N THR A 57 31.48 15.73 -0.47
CA THR A 57 32.74 16.17 -1.10
C THR A 57 32.71 17.68 -1.32
N TYR A 58 33.86 18.33 -1.24
CA TYR A 58 34.03 19.69 -1.72
C TYR A 58 33.82 19.78 -3.25
N LEU A 59 33.75 20.99 -3.79
CA LEU A 59 33.55 21.21 -5.24
C LEU A 59 34.69 20.64 -6.11
N ASP A 60 35.85 20.36 -5.52
CA ASP A 60 37.00 19.72 -6.15
C ASP A 60 36.96 18.18 -6.07
N GLY A 61 35.95 17.60 -5.41
CA GLY A 61 35.79 16.16 -5.20
C GLY A 61 36.56 15.60 -4.00
N SER A 62 37.28 16.43 -3.24
CA SER A 62 37.95 15.99 -2.00
C SER A 62 36.91 15.66 -0.91
N PRO A 63 37.09 14.60 -0.11
CA PRO A 63 36.15 14.26 0.96
C PRO A 63 36.17 15.34 2.06
N CYS A 64 34.98 15.69 2.57
CA CYS A 64 34.86 16.48 3.79
C CYS A 64 35.26 15.59 4.98
N LEU A 65 36.36 15.96 5.67
CA LEU A 65 36.81 15.30 6.91
C LEU A 65 35.83 15.50 8.07
#